data_AF-A0A6N8F3L6-F1
#
_entry.id   AF-A0A6N8F3L6-F1
#
_cell.length_a   1.000
_cell.length_b   1.000
_cell.length_c   1.000
_cell.angle_alpha   90.00
_cell.angle_beta   90.00
_cell.angle_gamma   90.00
#
_symmetry.space_group_name_H-M   'P 1'
#
loop_
_entity.id
_entity.type
_entity.pdbx_description
1 polymer ?
#
loop_
_entity_poly.entity_id
_entity_poly.type
_entity_poly.pdbx_seq_one_letter_code
_entity_poly.pdbx_strand_id
1 'polypeptide(L)'
;MSFDAVKSLVGPQLPSKPQVPTPAESIKSFSSYLSDALDGVAAQEANAQTVNDQFMLGNASADQMMIASEQALLSLQLTTQVRNKVIEAYQEIMRTQI
;
A
#
# COMPACT_ATOMS: atom_id res chain seq x y z
N MET A 1 -4.70 -44.46 48.04
CA MET A 1 -3.95 -44.43 46.77
C MET A 1 -4.99 -44.28 45.67
N SER A 2 -5.17 -43.05 45.23
CA SER A 2 -6.32 -42.58 44.44
C SER A 2 -6.07 -42.72 42.94
N PHE A 3 -7.14 -43.15 42.27
CA PHE A 3 -7.37 -43.38 40.85
C PHE A 3 -6.69 -42.39 39.89
N ASP A 4 -5.85 -42.96 39.01
CA ASP A 4 -5.19 -42.33 37.87
C ASP A 4 -6.08 -42.43 36.61
N ALA A 5 -7.21 -41.73 36.63
CA ALA A 5 -8.19 -41.79 35.54
C ALA A 5 -8.92 -40.47 35.33
N VAL A 6 -8.21 -39.41 34.95
CA VAL A 6 -8.80 -38.30 34.18
C VAL A 6 -7.84 -37.86 33.08
N LYS A 7 -7.83 -38.68 32.03
CA LYS A 7 -7.68 -38.24 30.65
C LYS A 7 -8.72 -37.15 30.38
N SER A 8 -8.31 -35.88 30.41
CA SER A 8 -9.09 -34.75 29.87
C SER A 8 -8.35 -34.21 28.65
N LEU A 9 -8.61 -34.81 27.49
CA LEU A 9 -9.30 -34.15 26.37
C LEU A 9 -8.59 -32.87 25.89
N VAL A 10 -7.43 -33.04 25.25
CA VAL A 10 -7.01 -32.13 24.17
C VAL A 10 -8.04 -32.28 23.06
N GLY A 11 -8.99 -31.33 22.99
CA GLY A 11 -9.93 -31.23 21.89
C GLY A 11 -9.19 -30.92 20.58
N PRO A 12 -9.74 -31.29 19.42
CA PRO A 12 -9.18 -30.90 18.13
C PRO A 12 -9.14 -29.36 18.07
N GLN A 13 -7.94 -28.80 17.98
CA GLN A 13 -7.78 -27.39 17.66
C GLN A 13 -8.33 -27.19 16.24
N LEU A 14 -9.53 -26.64 16.15
CA LEU A 14 -10.14 -26.26 14.88
C LEU A 14 -9.18 -25.27 14.19
N PRO A 15 -8.88 -25.45 12.89
CA PRO A 15 -8.10 -24.47 12.15
C PRO A 15 -8.81 -23.12 12.25
N SER A 16 -8.11 -22.11 12.75
CA SER A 16 -8.57 -20.73 12.80
C SER A 16 -9.02 -20.32 11.40
N LYS A 17 -10.32 -20.05 11.25
CA LYS A 17 -10.92 -19.58 9.99
C LYS A 17 -10.09 -18.41 9.44
N PRO A 18 -9.85 -18.32 8.12
CA PRO A 18 -9.25 -17.14 7.52
C PRO A 18 -10.06 -15.92 7.93
N GLN A 19 -9.44 -15.03 8.69
CA GLN A 19 -10.09 -13.83 9.18
C GLN A 19 -10.14 -12.85 8.02
N VAL A 20 -11.31 -12.76 7.37
CA VAL A 20 -11.55 -11.75 6.34
C VAL A 20 -11.43 -10.38 7.03
N PRO A 21 -10.55 -9.49 6.56
CA PRO A 21 -10.38 -8.19 7.18
C PRO A 21 -11.71 -7.45 7.19
N THR A 22 -12.02 -6.80 8.30
CA THR A 22 -13.20 -5.97 8.39
C THR A 22 -13.12 -4.80 7.41
N PRO A 23 -14.26 -4.21 7.03
CA PRO A 23 -14.31 -2.96 6.27
C PRO A 23 -13.32 -1.89 6.78
N ALA A 24 -13.27 -1.70 8.11
CA ALA A 24 -12.41 -0.70 8.74
C ALA A 24 -10.92 -1.03 8.63
N GLU A 25 -10.54 -2.30 8.79
CA GLU A 25 -9.14 -2.74 8.64
C GLU A 25 -8.64 -2.62 7.20
N SER A 26 -9.52 -2.91 6.24
CA SER A 26 -9.22 -2.74 4.81
C SER A 26 -9.02 -1.26 4.47
N ILE A 27 -9.90 -0.37 4.92
CA ILE A 27 -9.75 1.07 4.71
C ILE A 27 -8.43 1.60 5.31
N LYS A 28 -8.04 1.11 6.50
CA LYS A 28 -6.79 1.51 7.15
C LYS A 28 -5.56 1.06 6.36
N SER A 29 -5.51 -0.18 5.87
CA SER A 29 -4.39 -0.64 5.05
C SER A 29 -4.31 0.13 3.72
N PHE A 30 -5.45 0.43 3.10
CA PHE A 30 -5.51 1.27 1.90
C PHE A 30 -5.03 2.70 2.14
N SER A 31 -5.38 3.32 3.27
CA SER A 31 -4.89 4.65 3.62
C SER A 31 -3.36 4.67 3.77
N SER A 32 -2.77 3.59 4.29
CA SER A 32 -1.32 3.43 4.34
C SER A 32 -0.72 3.41 2.94
N TYR A 33 -1.24 2.56 2.05
CA TYR A 33 -0.75 2.47 0.67
C TYR A 33 -0.86 3.79 -0.10
N LEU A 34 -1.95 4.55 0.11
CA LEU A 34 -2.09 5.86 -0.52
C LEU A 34 -1.08 6.87 0.04
N SER A 35 -0.83 6.84 1.36
CA SER A 35 0.21 7.67 1.98
C SER A 35 1.59 7.34 1.41
N ASP A 36 1.93 6.05 1.36
CA ASP A 36 3.22 5.58 0.83
C ASP A 36 3.40 5.97 -0.65
N ALA A 37 2.33 5.89 -1.44
CA ALA A 37 2.35 6.32 -2.83
C ALA A 37 2.56 7.84 -2.98
N LEU A 38 1.90 8.65 -2.15
CA LEU A 38 2.09 10.10 -2.12
C LEU A 38 3.51 10.50 -1.70
N ASP A 39 4.06 9.84 -0.68
CA ASP A 39 5.44 10.04 -0.25
C ASP A 39 6.42 9.66 -1.38
N GLY A 40 6.13 8.57 -2.11
CA GLY A 40 6.89 8.17 -3.29
C GLY A 40 6.86 9.20 -4.42
N VAL A 41 5.70 9.82 -4.69
CA VAL A 41 5.57 10.92 -5.66
C VAL A 41 6.40 12.12 -5.23
N ALA A 42 6.28 12.54 -3.98
CA ALA A 42 7.04 13.67 -3.45
C ALA A 42 8.56 13.44 -3.54
N ALA A 43 9.01 12.23 -3.25
CA ALA A 43 10.41 11.84 -3.40
C ALA A 43 10.87 11.91 -4.87
N GLN A 44 10.02 11.50 -5.82
CA GLN A 44 10.36 11.58 -7.25
C GLN A 44 10.34 13.00 -7.80
N GLU A 45 9.42 13.85 -7.36
CA GLU A 45 9.46 15.28 -7.71
C GLU A 45 10.74 15.95 -7.18
N ALA A 46 11.13 15.66 -5.93
CA ALA A 46 12.37 16.18 -5.36
C ALA A 46 13.61 15.69 -6.12
N ASN A 47 13.61 14.44 -6.59
CA ASN A 47 14.66 13.90 -7.44
C ASN A 47 14.72 14.63 -8.78
N ALA A 48 13.60 14.80 -9.47
CA ALA A 48 13.52 15.51 -10.73
C ALA A 48 14.03 16.96 -10.60
N GLN A 49 13.67 17.65 -9.51
CA GLN A 49 14.19 18.98 -9.21
C GLN A 49 15.71 18.99 -9.02
N THR A 50 16.25 18.02 -8.26
CA THR A 50 17.69 17.89 -8.03
C THR A 50 18.44 17.64 -9.34
N VAL A 51 17.93 16.76 -10.20
CA VAL A 51 18.53 16.47 -11.51
C VAL A 51 18.44 17.68 -12.42
N ASN A 52 17.33 18.42 -12.40
CA ASN A 52 17.19 19.68 -13.13
C ASN A 52 18.24 20.72 -12.69
N ASP A 53 18.46 20.88 -11.39
CA ASP A 53 19.48 21.79 -10.87
C ASP A 53 20.89 21.36 -11.31
N GLN A 54 21.18 20.06 -11.28
CA GLN A 54 22.44 19.50 -11.79
C GLN A 54 22.59 19.71 -13.31
N PHE A 55 21.51 19.59 -14.07
CA PHE A 55 21.50 19.83 -15.52
C PHE A 55 21.82 21.30 -15.82
N MET A 56 21.22 22.25 -15.09
CA MET A 56 21.53 23.67 -15.22
C MET A 56 22.99 24.00 -14.90
N LEU A 57 23.61 23.24 -13.98
CA LEU A 57 25.03 23.36 -13.65
C LEU A 57 25.95 22.61 -14.63
N GLY A 58 25.40 21.91 -15.63
CA GLY A 58 26.15 21.09 -16.59
C GLY A 58 26.63 19.73 -16.05
N ASN A 59 26.16 19.33 -14.87
CA ASN A 59 26.55 18.09 -14.17
C ASN A 59 25.61 16.90 -14.45
N ALA A 60 24.48 17.12 -15.10
CA ALA A 60 23.56 16.07 -15.57
C ALA A 60 23.27 16.26 -17.07
N SER A 61 22.90 15.16 -17.75
CA SER A 61 22.51 15.21 -19.16
C SER A 61 21.01 15.46 -19.34
N ALA A 62 20.60 15.87 -20.54
CA ALA A 62 19.19 16.06 -20.88
C ALA A 62 18.40 14.74 -20.73
N ASP A 63 18.99 13.60 -21.10
CA ASP A 63 18.35 12.29 -20.94
C ASP A 63 18.07 11.96 -19.47
N GLN A 64 18.97 12.32 -18.55
CA GLN A 64 18.77 12.11 -17.12
C GLN A 64 17.63 12.97 -16.57
N MET A 65 17.55 14.23 -16.98
CA MET A 65 16.43 15.13 -16.63
C MET A 65 15.10 14.57 -17.17
N MET A 66 15.11 14.10 -18.41
CA MET A 66 13.94 13.50 -19.05
C MET A 66 13.45 12.28 -18.26
N ILE A 67 14.35 11.32 -17.99
CA ILE A 67 14.04 10.10 -17.21
C ILE A 67 13.49 10.44 -15.82
N ALA A 68 14.11 11.39 -15.11
CA ALA A 68 13.65 11.78 -13.78
C ALA A 68 12.24 12.39 -13.84
N SER A 69 11.95 13.18 -14.88
CA SER A 69 10.63 13.77 -15.12
C SER A 69 9.58 12.69 -15.46
N GLU A 70 9.93 11.71 -16.30
CA GLU A 70 9.04 10.57 -16.59
C GLU A 70 8.74 9.74 -15.34
N GLN A 71 9.73 9.50 -14.49
CA GLN A 71 9.52 8.75 -13.25
C GLN A 71 8.54 9.47 -12.31
N ALA A 72 8.67 10.79 -12.16
CA ALA A 72 7.72 11.60 -11.38
C ALA A 72 6.31 11.52 -11.96
N LEU A 73 6.18 11.66 -13.29
CA LEU A 73 4.88 11.57 -13.98
C LEU A 73 4.22 10.19 -13.81
N LEU A 74 4.97 9.12 -14.02
CA LEU A 74 4.47 7.75 -13.85
C LEU A 74 4.06 7.47 -12.40
N SER A 75 4.82 7.98 -11.42
CA SER A 75 4.48 7.84 -10.01
C SER A 75 3.17 8.55 -9.66
N LEU A 76 2.93 9.74 -10.22
CA LEU A 76 1.67 10.46 -10.05
C LEU A 76 0.49 9.71 -10.69
N GLN A 77 0.70 9.13 -11.87
CA GLN A 77 -0.30 8.30 -12.53
C GLN A 77 -0.66 7.07 -11.69
N LEU A 78 0.35 6.39 -11.15
CA LEU A 78 0.15 5.25 -10.25
C LEU A 78 -0.66 5.66 -9.02
N THR A 79 -0.31 6.79 -8.39
CA THR A 79 -1.03 7.31 -7.21
C THR A 79 -2.50 7.60 -7.53
N THR A 80 -2.78 8.15 -8.72
CA THR A 80 -4.15 8.37 -9.19
C THR A 80 -4.92 7.05 -9.35
N GLN A 81 -4.26 6.00 -9.87
CA GLN A 81 -4.87 4.67 -9.98
C GLN A 81 -5.16 4.08 -8.59
N VAL A 82 -4.23 4.20 -7.64
CA VAL A 82 -4.44 3.78 -6.25
C VAL A 82 -5.65 4.50 -5.67
N ARG A 83 -5.72 5.83 -5.78
CA ARG A 83 -6.87 6.63 -5.32
C ARG A 83 -8.18 6.12 -5.91
N ASN A 84 -8.23 5.86 -7.22
CA ASN A 84 -9.45 5.36 -7.87
C ASN A 84 -9.83 3.97 -7.34
N LYS A 85 -8.86 3.06 -7.15
CA LYS A 85 -9.09 1.73 -6.58
C LYS A 85 -9.59 1.80 -5.14
N VAL A 86 -9.13 2.77 -4.35
CA VAL A 86 -9.64 3.02 -3.00
C VAL A 86 -11.13 3.39 -3.03
N ILE A 87 -11.53 4.27 -3.94
CA ILE A 87 -12.93 4.68 -4.10
C ILE A 87 -13.79 3.47 -4.50
N GLU A 88 -13.32 2.66 -5.45
CA GLU A 88 -14.01 1.42 -5.88
C GLU A 88 -14.16 0.43 -4.72
N ALA A 89 -13.08 0.18 -3.97
CA ALA A 89 -13.10 -0.76 -2.84
C ALA A 89 -14.07 -0.31 -1.73
N TYR A 90 -14.12 0.99 -1.44
CA TYR A 90 -15.09 1.56 -0.50
C TYR A 90 -16.54 1.33 -0.96
N GLN A 91 -16.82 1.54 -2.25
CA GLN A 91 -18.15 1.30 -2.83
C GLN A 91 -18.55 -0.18 -2.78
N GLU A 92 -17.63 -1.09 -3.08
CA GLU A 92 -17.89 -2.54 -3.06
C GLU A 92 -18.23 -3.07 -1.66
N ILE A 93 -17.50 -2.60 -0.65
CA ILE A 93 -17.74 -2.94 0.76
C ILE A 93 -19.14 -2.50 1.21
N MET A 94 -19.58 -1.31 0.79
CA MET A 94 -20.94 -0.83 1.06
C MET A 94 -22.01 -1.69 0.37
N ARG A 95 -21.74 -2.18 -0.85
CA ARG A 95 -22.66 -3.05 -1.61
C ARG A 95 -22.80 -4.45 -1.01
N THR A 96 -21.76 -4.98 -0.37
CA THR A 96 -21.79 -6.34 0.20
C THR A 96 -22.51 -6.37 1.56
N GLN A 97 -22.67 -5.23 2.22
CA GLN A 97 -23.32 -5.12 3.55
C GLN A 97 -24.83 -4.85 3.50
N ILE A 98 -25.41 -4.60 2.32
CA ILE A 98 -26.87 -4.45 2.12
C ILE A 98 -27.54 -5.77 1.77
#